data_AF-A0A5C5ZTQ0-F1
#
_entry.id   AF-A0A5C5ZTQ0-F1
#
_cell.length_a   1.000
_cell.length_b   1.000
_cell.length_c   1.000
_cell.angle_alpha   90.00
_cell.angle_beta   90.00
_cell.angle_gamma   90.00
#
_symmetry.space_group_name_H-M   'P 1'
#
loop_
_entity.id
_entity.type
_entity.pdbx_description
1 polymer ?
#
loop_
_entity_poly.entity_id
_entity_poly.type
_entity_poly.pdbx_seq_one_letter_code
_entity_poly.pdbx_strand_id
1 'polypeptide(L)'
;MNPSRVYRVTTAVLLGVSVVIHLLAANACAGTIASFRWLEALPGDQSLTISGLSADGATVVGTSHSVDGTTRAIRWSHEDGMHTIGDLPGGVEMSFAYGVSADGSVIVGASSSELSHSHHPVYREPFVWTASEGMQGLGYIPGTDGRYGAAYAVSDNGLVVVGTSTGNRQSGGTRPFRWTDETGMADLGDLDDEWGNQDGAGAINSDGTVIVGRSQLGRDRMAFRWTPEFGMQALGTLLTEASGDREKFSSASDTSEDGSVVVGYAYSDGGSIEAFRWTPVGGMRGLGRLPGAEAGSSGAYGVTPDGVIVVGDARDENGQHAILWDQFGRMRLLEDVLVSQGAAPAIGGGTLRIATDISDDGRTIIGGGFGPNGSRSWIAVLAPEPSSLLLLLMSFALGACHRTQRGRSNTRAA
;
A
#
# COMPACT_ATOMS: atom_id res chain seq x y z
N MET A 1 22.72 -33.53 52.80
CA MET A 1 22.99 -32.43 51.84
C MET A 1 22.31 -31.17 52.36
N ASN A 2 23.06 -30.07 52.52
CA ASN A 2 22.61 -28.89 53.27
C ASN A 2 21.73 -27.97 52.38
N PRO A 3 20.44 -27.76 52.68
CA PRO A 3 19.50 -27.04 51.82
C PRO A 3 19.88 -25.57 51.58
N SER A 4 20.68 -24.98 52.47
CA SER A 4 21.17 -23.59 52.35
C SER A 4 22.17 -23.37 51.20
N ARG A 5 22.89 -24.40 50.75
CA ARG A 5 23.81 -24.32 49.60
C ARG A 5 23.06 -24.36 48.27
N VAL A 6 21.95 -25.09 48.20
CA VAL A 6 21.14 -25.23 46.97
C VAL A 6 20.40 -23.93 46.67
N TYR A 7 19.84 -23.28 47.69
CA TYR A 7 19.17 -21.97 47.56
C TYR A 7 20.13 -20.86 47.11
N ARG A 8 21.34 -20.77 47.68
CA ARG A 8 22.31 -19.73 47.28
C ARG A 8 22.79 -19.88 45.83
N VAL A 9 22.91 -21.11 45.34
CA VAL A 9 23.29 -21.36 43.94
C VAL A 9 22.14 -21.06 42.98
N THR A 10 20.89 -21.37 43.35
CA THR A 10 19.71 -21.03 42.51
C THR A 10 19.44 -19.53 42.48
N THR A 11 19.56 -18.81 43.59
CA THR A 11 19.39 -17.34 43.60
C THR A 11 20.52 -16.63 42.86
N ALA A 12 21.77 -17.10 42.96
CA ALA A 12 22.90 -16.53 42.21
C ALA A 12 22.81 -16.82 40.70
N VAL A 13 22.31 -17.99 40.30
CA VAL A 13 22.03 -18.32 38.89
C VAL A 13 20.85 -17.50 38.37
N LEU A 14 19.78 -17.31 39.14
CA LEU A 14 18.64 -16.46 38.77
C LEU A 14 19.01 -14.97 38.66
N LEU A 15 19.85 -14.46 39.57
CA LEU A 15 20.39 -13.09 39.49
C LEU A 15 21.38 -12.94 38.33
N GLY A 16 22.23 -13.94 38.08
CA GLY A 16 23.14 -13.95 36.93
C GLY A 16 22.40 -13.99 35.59
N VAL A 17 21.34 -14.79 35.49
CA VAL A 17 20.45 -14.83 34.31
C VAL A 17 19.68 -13.52 34.16
N SER A 18 19.20 -12.92 35.25
CA SER A 18 18.51 -11.61 35.23
C SER A 18 19.43 -10.47 34.78
N VAL A 19 20.67 -10.43 35.24
CA VAL A 19 21.68 -9.43 34.84
C VAL A 19 22.11 -9.64 33.39
N VAL A 20 22.28 -10.89 32.94
CA VAL A 20 22.57 -11.20 31.53
C VAL A 20 21.39 -10.84 30.61
N ILE A 21 20.15 -11.05 31.05
CA ILE A 21 18.95 -10.59 30.32
C ILE A 21 18.89 -9.06 30.27
N HIS A 22 19.22 -8.35 31.35
CA HIS A 22 19.27 -6.88 31.35
C HIS A 22 20.41 -6.32 30.50
N LEU A 23 21.58 -6.96 30.48
CA LEU A 23 22.71 -6.56 29.63
C LEU A 23 22.48 -6.92 28.15
N LEU A 24 21.82 -8.05 27.85
CA LEU A 24 21.40 -8.40 26.49
C LEU A 24 20.24 -7.51 26.01
N ALA A 25 19.32 -7.11 26.89
CA ALA A 25 18.28 -6.13 26.58
C ALA A 25 18.87 -4.73 26.36
N ALA A 26 19.88 -4.33 27.14
CA ALA A 26 20.60 -3.06 26.94
C ALA A 26 21.41 -3.06 25.63
N ASN A 27 22.01 -4.20 25.23
CA ASN A 27 22.69 -4.34 23.93
C ASN A 27 21.74 -4.58 22.76
N ALA A 28 20.53 -5.10 22.96
CA ALA A 28 19.49 -5.18 21.93
C ALA A 28 18.77 -3.84 21.72
N CYS A 29 18.75 -2.98 22.76
CA CYS A 29 18.36 -1.57 22.64
C CYS A 29 19.45 -0.69 22.00
N ALA A 30 20.65 -1.22 21.74
CA ALA A 30 21.66 -0.50 20.97
C ALA A 30 21.37 -0.64 19.45
N GLY A 31 20.57 0.28 18.94
CA GLY A 31 20.77 0.85 17.61
C GLY A 31 20.28 0.05 16.41
N THR A 32 18.97 -0.19 16.28
CA THR A 32 18.38 -0.25 14.94
C THR A 32 17.72 1.09 14.66
N ILE A 33 18.35 1.87 13.79
CA ILE A 33 17.83 3.17 13.34
C ILE A 33 16.90 2.89 12.16
N ALA A 34 15.79 3.61 12.08
CA ALA A 34 14.94 3.57 10.89
C ALA A 34 15.75 4.05 9.67
N SER A 35 15.60 3.37 8.54
CA SER A 35 16.21 3.85 7.30
C SER A 35 15.24 4.78 6.58
N PHE A 36 15.80 5.79 5.90
CA PHE A 36 15.02 6.72 5.09
C PHE A 36 15.86 7.13 3.88
N ARG A 37 15.22 7.22 2.72
CA ARG A 37 15.87 7.63 1.48
C ARG A 37 14.90 8.42 0.61
N TRP A 38 15.34 9.62 0.20
CA TRP A 38 14.74 10.32 -0.93
C TRP A 38 15.10 9.59 -2.24
N LEU A 39 14.08 9.35 -3.06
CA LEU A 39 14.23 8.74 -4.38
C LEU A 39 14.26 9.85 -5.43
N GLU A 40 15.28 9.78 -6.28
CA GLU A 40 15.45 10.69 -7.40
C GLU A 40 14.84 10.11 -8.67
N ALA A 41 14.40 10.99 -9.56
CA ALA A 41 13.95 10.62 -10.90
C ALA A 41 15.11 10.02 -11.72
N LEU A 42 14.78 9.48 -12.90
CA LEU A 42 15.80 9.04 -13.86
C LEU A 42 16.75 10.21 -14.20
N PRO A 43 18.04 9.95 -14.50
CA PRO A 43 18.97 11.00 -14.88
C PRO A 43 18.43 11.86 -16.03
N GLY A 44 18.28 13.16 -15.79
CA GLY A 44 17.73 14.13 -16.75
C GLY A 44 16.23 14.40 -16.62
N ASP A 45 15.51 13.58 -15.86
CA ASP A 45 14.09 13.81 -15.55
C ASP A 45 13.94 14.80 -14.38
N GLN A 46 12.81 15.52 -14.36
CA GLN A 46 12.57 16.61 -13.39
C GLN A 46 11.86 16.16 -12.12
N SER A 47 11.12 15.05 -12.15
CA SER A 47 10.40 14.55 -10.97
C SER A 47 10.04 13.08 -11.05
N LEU A 48 9.77 12.49 -9.89
CA LEU A 48 9.37 11.09 -9.72
C LEU A 48 8.09 11.04 -8.89
N THR A 49 7.15 10.19 -9.31
CA THR A 49 5.99 9.78 -8.53
C THR A 49 6.05 8.27 -8.33
N ILE A 50 6.14 7.80 -7.10
CA ILE A 50 6.00 6.38 -6.77
C ILE A 50 4.54 6.05 -6.43
N SER A 51 4.10 4.85 -6.81
CA SER A 51 2.69 4.45 -6.79
C SER A 51 2.42 3.12 -6.10
N GLY A 52 3.37 2.18 -6.13
CA GLY A 52 3.19 0.86 -5.52
C GLY A 52 4.48 0.26 -4.97
N LEU A 53 4.33 -0.61 -3.99
CA LEU A 53 5.36 -1.32 -3.26
C LEU A 53 5.05 -2.83 -3.28
N SER A 54 6.05 -3.67 -3.48
CA SER A 54 5.87 -5.12 -3.32
C SER A 54 5.69 -5.49 -1.85
N ALA A 55 4.94 -6.56 -1.59
CA ALA A 55 4.67 -7.09 -0.24
C ALA A 55 5.93 -7.27 0.61
N ASP A 56 7.03 -7.72 -0.01
CA ASP A 56 8.34 -7.90 0.65
C ASP A 56 9.11 -6.59 0.92
N GLY A 57 8.58 -5.44 0.47
CA GLY A 57 9.17 -4.12 0.60
C GLY A 57 10.40 -3.86 -0.28
N ALA A 58 10.74 -4.78 -1.20
CA ALA A 58 11.98 -4.72 -1.97
C ALA A 58 11.87 -3.99 -3.32
N THR A 59 10.68 -3.96 -3.91
CA THR A 59 10.42 -3.37 -5.25
C THR A 59 9.45 -2.21 -5.14
N VAL A 60 9.82 -1.07 -5.71
CA VAL A 60 8.96 0.12 -5.84
C VAL A 60 8.69 0.38 -7.31
N VAL A 61 7.45 0.71 -7.65
CA VAL A 61 7.04 1.11 -9.00
C VAL A 61 6.48 2.53 -9.02
N GLY A 62 6.46 3.13 -10.19
CA GLY A 62 6.14 4.54 -10.33
C GLY A 62 6.31 5.07 -11.74
N THR A 63 6.33 6.40 -11.82
CA THR A 63 6.49 7.14 -13.07
C THR A 63 7.54 8.24 -12.89
N SER A 64 8.54 8.25 -13.76
CA SER A 64 9.51 9.33 -13.90
C SER A 64 9.02 10.31 -14.97
N HIS A 65 9.18 11.62 -14.71
CA HIS A 65 8.68 12.69 -15.56
C HIS A 65 9.82 13.51 -16.13
N SER A 66 9.97 13.50 -17.44
CA SER A 66 10.95 14.30 -18.17
C SER A 66 10.54 15.78 -18.23
N VAL A 67 11.52 16.64 -18.53
CA VAL A 67 11.33 18.09 -18.73
C VAL A 67 10.44 18.39 -19.94
N ASP A 68 10.50 17.55 -20.97
CA ASP A 68 9.70 17.67 -22.20
C ASP A 68 8.26 17.14 -22.05
N GLY A 69 7.89 16.62 -20.87
CA GLY A 69 6.57 16.06 -20.59
C GLY A 69 6.44 14.55 -20.88
N THR A 70 7.49 13.90 -21.37
CA THR A 70 7.54 12.44 -21.52
C THR A 70 7.47 11.77 -20.15
N THR A 71 6.68 10.70 -20.03
CA THR A 71 6.54 9.93 -18.80
C THR A 71 6.99 8.49 -19.00
N ARG A 72 7.74 7.95 -18.05
CA ARG A 72 8.30 6.60 -18.13
C ARG A 72 7.94 5.81 -16.89
N ALA A 73 7.31 4.65 -17.08
CA ALA A 73 7.11 3.67 -16.04
C ALA A 73 8.48 3.19 -15.53
N ILE A 74 8.64 3.13 -14.21
CA ILE A 74 9.88 2.71 -13.58
C ILE A 74 9.68 1.54 -12.64
N ARG A 75 10.78 0.82 -12.42
CA ARG A 75 10.98 -0.14 -11.32
C ARG A 75 12.24 0.28 -10.57
N TRP A 76 12.16 0.27 -9.25
CA TRP A 76 13.29 0.51 -8.36
C TRP A 76 13.45 -0.65 -7.37
N SER A 77 14.69 -1.06 -7.14
CA SER A 77 15.06 -1.92 -6.01
C SER A 77 16.34 -1.39 -5.36
N HIS A 78 16.63 -1.80 -4.13
CA HIS A 78 17.87 -1.42 -3.48
C HIS A 78 19.11 -2.00 -4.20
N GLU A 79 18.97 -3.18 -4.80
CA GLU A 79 20.06 -3.90 -5.50
C GLU A 79 20.32 -3.31 -6.89
N ASP A 80 19.27 -3.07 -7.67
CA ASP A 80 19.38 -2.68 -9.08
C ASP A 80 19.38 -1.16 -9.27
N GLY A 81 18.80 -0.40 -8.32
CA GLY A 81 18.52 1.01 -8.51
C GLY A 81 17.31 1.25 -9.40
N MET A 82 17.19 2.46 -9.95
CA MET A 82 16.05 2.93 -10.74
C MET A 82 16.24 2.60 -12.22
N HIS A 83 15.28 1.90 -12.85
CA HIS A 83 15.27 1.60 -14.28
C HIS A 83 13.90 1.87 -14.90
N THR A 84 13.89 2.25 -16.18
CA THR A 84 12.66 2.24 -16.98
C THR A 84 12.27 0.80 -17.32
N ILE A 85 10.97 0.51 -17.34
CA ILE A 85 10.43 -0.78 -17.80
C ILE A 85 9.92 -0.73 -19.26
N GLY A 86 10.16 0.40 -19.95
CA GLY A 86 9.80 0.61 -21.35
C GLY A 86 8.37 1.09 -21.55
N ASP A 87 7.88 0.95 -22.78
CA ASP A 87 6.57 1.33 -23.28
C ASP A 87 6.05 0.29 -24.28
N LEU A 88 4.73 0.28 -24.50
CA LEU A 88 4.12 -0.58 -25.51
C LEU A 88 4.50 -0.11 -26.93
N PRO A 89 4.77 -1.05 -27.86
CA PRO A 89 5.14 -0.70 -29.22
C PRO A 89 4.00 0.01 -29.97
N GLY A 90 4.38 0.87 -30.92
CA GLY A 90 3.46 1.54 -31.84
C GLY A 90 2.73 2.76 -31.27
N GLY A 91 2.95 3.09 -29.98
CA GLY A 91 2.48 4.31 -29.34
C GLY A 91 3.50 5.46 -29.37
N VAL A 92 3.15 6.56 -28.69
CA VAL A 92 4.14 7.57 -28.28
C VAL A 92 4.88 7.09 -27.03
N GLU A 93 6.12 7.53 -26.82
CA GLU A 93 6.91 7.18 -25.62
C GLU A 93 6.20 7.71 -24.36
N MET A 94 5.39 6.86 -23.75
CA MET A 94 4.53 7.23 -22.62
C MET A 94 4.07 5.98 -21.88
N SER A 95 4.57 5.78 -20.66
CA SER A 95 4.15 4.69 -19.78
C SER A 95 4.05 5.14 -18.32
N PHE A 96 3.19 4.44 -17.56
CA PHE A 96 2.92 4.66 -16.15
C PHE A 96 2.83 3.31 -15.45
N ALA A 97 3.61 3.07 -14.39
CA ALA A 97 3.40 1.92 -13.51
C ALA A 97 2.54 2.34 -12.32
N TYR A 98 1.57 1.50 -11.96
CA TYR A 98 0.61 1.76 -10.88
C TYR A 98 0.65 0.71 -9.78
N GLY A 99 0.78 -0.57 -10.15
CA GLY A 99 0.75 -1.69 -9.19
C GLY A 99 1.85 -2.71 -9.46
N VAL A 100 2.16 -3.50 -8.45
CA VAL A 100 3.20 -4.52 -8.46
C VAL A 100 2.78 -5.72 -7.61
N SER A 101 3.13 -6.93 -8.05
CA SER A 101 2.90 -8.18 -7.32
C SER A 101 3.78 -8.33 -6.07
N ALA A 102 3.44 -9.28 -5.20
CA ALA A 102 4.06 -9.46 -3.89
C ALA A 102 5.59 -9.66 -3.94
N ASP A 103 6.09 -10.34 -4.97
CA ASP A 103 7.52 -10.61 -5.19
C ASP A 103 8.20 -9.61 -6.13
N GLY A 104 7.48 -8.61 -6.62
CA GLY A 104 8.02 -7.60 -7.54
C GLY A 104 8.23 -8.07 -8.98
N SER A 105 7.77 -9.27 -9.35
CA SER A 105 8.03 -9.88 -10.67
C SER A 105 7.07 -9.42 -11.76
N VAL A 106 5.82 -9.11 -11.38
CA VAL A 106 4.77 -8.59 -12.25
C VAL A 106 4.47 -7.14 -11.92
N ILE A 107 4.52 -6.25 -12.91
CA ILE A 107 4.18 -4.83 -12.80
C ILE A 107 3.02 -4.52 -13.75
N VAL A 108 2.05 -3.74 -13.28
CA VAL A 108 0.90 -3.33 -14.07
C VAL A 108 0.76 -1.82 -14.16
N GLY A 109 0.14 -1.35 -15.23
CA GLY A 109 0.03 0.07 -15.48
C GLY A 109 -0.75 0.43 -16.73
N ALA A 110 -0.38 1.56 -17.32
CA ALA A 110 -0.93 2.02 -18.60
C ALA A 110 0.18 2.56 -19.51
N SER A 111 0.07 2.30 -20.81
CA SER A 111 1.01 2.81 -21.83
C SER A 111 0.27 3.25 -23.07
N SER A 112 0.80 4.22 -23.81
CA SER A 112 0.36 4.42 -25.20
C SER A 112 0.73 3.19 -26.02
N SER A 113 -0.13 2.79 -26.95
CA SER A 113 0.10 1.66 -27.86
C SER A 113 -0.47 1.93 -29.25
N GLU A 114 -0.24 1.02 -30.20
CA GLU A 114 -0.88 1.08 -31.53
C GLU A 114 -2.42 1.05 -31.48
N LEU A 115 -3.00 0.51 -30.40
CA LEU A 115 -4.45 0.47 -30.20
C LEU A 115 -5.03 1.79 -29.67
N SER A 116 -4.18 2.73 -29.28
CA SER A 116 -4.59 4.05 -28.79
C SER A 116 -5.03 4.90 -30.00
N HIS A 117 -6.34 4.94 -30.24
CA HIS A 117 -6.93 5.47 -31.48
C HIS A 117 -6.61 6.96 -31.69
N SER A 118 -5.77 7.31 -32.67
CA SER A 118 -5.18 8.66 -32.87
C SER A 118 -4.22 8.98 -31.72
N HIS A 119 -3.00 9.44 -32.03
CA HIS A 119 -1.88 9.69 -31.09
C HIS A 119 -2.19 10.81 -30.05
N HIS A 120 -3.34 10.74 -29.40
CA HIS A 120 -3.87 11.67 -28.42
C HIS A 120 -3.37 11.20 -27.06
N PRO A 121 -2.72 12.08 -26.26
CA PRO A 121 -1.99 11.71 -25.04
C PRO A 121 -2.86 11.17 -23.89
N VAL A 122 -4.17 11.09 -24.10
CA VAL A 122 -5.13 10.54 -23.14
C VAL A 122 -5.43 9.07 -23.40
N TYR A 123 -5.20 8.58 -24.63
CA TYR A 123 -5.49 7.18 -24.95
C TYR A 123 -4.36 6.27 -24.51
N ARG A 124 -4.72 5.23 -23.76
CA ARG A 124 -3.78 4.33 -23.10
C ARG A 124 -4.36 2.94 -23.06
N GLU A 125 -3.48 1.96 -23.18
CA GLU A 125 -3.79 0.55 -23.00
C GLU A 125 -3.23 0.08 -21.65
N PRO A 126 -4.02 -0.66 -20.86
CA PRO A 126 -3.52 -1.31 -19.66
C PRO A 126 -2.48 -2.37 -20.04
N PHE A 127 -1.42 -2.49 -19.26
CA PHE A 127 -0.36 -3.47 -19.51
C PHE A 127 -0.08 -4.35 -18.31
N VAL A 128 0.53 -5.51 -18.60
CA VAL A 128 1.33 -6.31 -17.68
C VAL A 128 2.79 -6.31 -18.14
N TRP A 129 3.73 -6.28 -17.22
CA TRP A 129 5.15 -6.34 -17.49
C TRP A 129 5.81 -7.42 -16.63
N THR A 130 6.68 -8.20 -17.26
CA THR A 130 7.63 -9.10 -16.57
C THR A 130 9.04 -8.88 -17.13
N ALA A 131 10.06 -9.19 -16.34
CA ALA A 131 11.45 -9.04 -16.79
C ALA A 131 11.80 -9.93 -18.00
N SER A 132 11.14 -11.10 -18.14
CA SER A 132 11.40 -12.05 -19.23
C SER A 132 10.69 -11.70 -20.53
N GLU A 133 9.54 -11.03 -20.46
CA GLU A 133 8.67 -10.83 -21.63
C GLU A 133 8.52 -9.36 -22.02
N GLY A 134 8.93 -8.43 -21.15
CA GLY A 134 8.72 -7.00 -21.35
C GLY A 134 7.26 -6.60 -21.16
N MET A 135 6.89 -5.44 -21.72
CA MET A 135 5.54 -4.87 -21.57
C MET A 135 4.58 -5.48 -22.59
N GLN A 136 3.45 -5.99 -22.12
CA GLN A 136 2.39 -6.62 -22.91
C GLN A 136 1.07 -5.89 -22.67
N GLY A 137 0.39 -5.52 -23.76
CA GLY A 137 -0.92 -4.89 -23.69
C GLY A 137 -2.01 -5.90 -23.35
N LEU A 138 -2.94 -5.52 -22.47
CA LEU A 138 -4.07 -6.35 -22.06
C LEU A 138 -5.31 -6.13 -22.95
N GLY A 139 -5.24 -5.22 -23.92
CA GLY A 139 -6.36 -4.78 -24.72
C GLY A 139 -7.41 -4.01 -23.90
N TYR A 140 -8.66 -4.13 -24.32
CA TYR A 140 -9.81 -3.44 -23.72
C TYR A 140 -10.99 -4.39 -23.56
N ILE A 141 -12.02 -3.95 -22.83
CA ILE A 141 -13.27 -4.70 -22.69
C ILE A 141 -13.85 -5.00 -24.09
N PRO A 142 -14.15 -6.28 -24.41
CA PRO A 142 -14.70 -6.65 -25.71
C PRO A 142 -15.96 -5.85 -26.08
N GLY A 143 -16.02 -5.39 -27.33
CA GLY A 143 -17.17 -4.62 -27.85
C GLY A 143 -17.15 -3.12 -27.52
N THR A 144 -16.08 -2.61 -26.92
CA THR A 144 -15.86 -1.17 -26.68
C THR A 144 -14.97 -0.55 -27.75
N ASP A 145 -14.87 0.79 -27.81
CA ASP A 145 -14.05 1.49 -28.81
C ASP A 145 -12.59 1.70 -28.38
N GLY A 146 -12.17 1.09 -27.26
CA GLY A 146 -10.76 0.93 -26.89
C GLY A 146 -9.97 2.23 -26.86
N ARG A 147 -10.49 3.25 -26.17
CA ARG A 147 -9.85 4.56 -26.08
C ARG A 147 -8.91 4.68 -24.90
N TYR A 148 -9.29 4.12 -23.77
CA TYR A 148 -8.64 4.35 -22.49
C TYR A 148 -8.75 3.09 -21.63
N GLY A 149 -7.65 2.74 -21.00
CA GLY A 149 -7.61 1.81 -19.89
C GLY A 149 -6.31 1.94 -19.10
N ALA A 150 -6.38 1.52 -17.84
CA ALA A 150 -5.27 1.49 -16.93
C ALA A 150 -5.47 0.33 -15.95
N ALA A 151 -4.42 -0.46 -15.74
CA ALA A 151 -4.38 -1.47 -14.69
C ALA A 151 -3.78 -0.83 -13.44
N TYR A 152 -4.52 -0.83 -12.33
CA TYR A 152 -4.12 -0.15 -11.10
C TYR A 152 -3.52 -1.12 -10.07
N ALA A 153 -3.96 -2.38 -10.05
CA ALA A 153 -3.49 -3.37 -9.10
C ALA A 153 -3.43 -4.78 -9.71
N VAL A 154 -2.63 -5.64 -9.09
CA VAL A 154 -2.43 -7.05 -9.45
C VAL A 154 -2.38 -7.89 -8.18
N SER A 155 -2.92 -9.11 -8.20
CA SER A 155 -2.85 -10.05 -7.09
C SER A 155 -1.40 -10.45 -6.76
N ASP A 156 -1.17 -10.97 -5.56
CA ASP A 156 0.18 -11.29 -5.06
C ASP A 156 0.93 -12.26 -5.96
N ASN A 157 0.22 -13.23 -6.53
CA ASN A 157 0.75 -14.20 -7.47
C ASN A 157 0.88 -13.71 -8.92
N GLY A 158 0.51 -12.45 -9.20
CA GLY A 158 0.61 -11.86 -10.54
C GLY A 158 -0.49 -12.25 -11.52
N LEU A 159 -1.47 -13.09 -11.14
CA LEU A 159 -2.40 -13.72 -12.09
C LEU A 159 -3.69 -12.94 -12.35
N VAL A 160 -4.11 -12.08 -11.42
CA VAL A 160 -5.35 -11.31 -11.55
C VAL A 160 -5.02 -9.83 -11.59
N VAL A 161 -5.36 -9.17 -12.68
CA VAL A 161 -5.13 -7.73 -12.88
C VAL A 161 -6.46 -6.99 -12.85
N VAL A 162 -6.52 -5.85 -12.17
CA VAL A 162 -7.71 -5.01 -12.11
C VAL A 162 -7.41 -3.57 -12.44
N GLY A 163 -8.42 -2.87 -12.91
CA GLY A 163 -8.33 -1.44 -13.09
C GLY A 163 -9.57 -0.88 -13.75
N THR A 164 -9.36 0.01 -14.71
CA THR A 164 -10.45 0.62 -15.46
C THR A 164 -10.21 0.56 -16.96
N SER A 165 -11.26 0.40 -17.74
CA SER A 165 -11.23 0.40 -19.20
C SER A 165 -12.42 1.18 -19.73
N THR A 166 -12.33 1.63 -20.99
CA THR A 166 -13.43 2.30 -21.68
C THR A 166 -14.68 1.43 -21.63
N GLY A 167 -15.80 2.04 -21.21
CA GLY A 167 -17.10 1.40 -21.17
C GLY A 167 -17.89 1.56 -22.47
N ASN A 168 -19.17 1.17 -22.42
CA ASN A 168 -20.05 1.24 -23.59
C ASN A 168 -20.28 2.70 -24.08
N ARG A 169 -20.48 2.85 -25.39
CA ARG A 169 -20.54 4.15 -26.08
C ARG A 169 -21.69 5.07 -25.63
N GLN A 170 -22.73 4.53 -25.01
CA GLN A 170 -23.87 5.32 -24.53
C GLN A 170 -23.55 6.07 -23.22
N SER A 171 -22.60 5.56 -22.44
CA SER A 171 -22.19 6.13 -21.14
C SER A 171 -20.96 7.05 -21.22
N GLY A 172 -20.08 6.83 -22.21
CA GLY A 172 -18.93 7.71 -22.46
C GLY A 172 -17.86 7.73 -21.35
N GLY A 173 -17.95 6.84 -20.36
CA GLY A 173 -16.94 6.75 -19.31
C GLY A 173 -16.48 5.32 -19.05
N THR A 174 -15.75 5.14 -17.95
CA THR A 174 -14.92 3.97 -17.70
C THR A 174 -15.62 2.93 -16.84
N ARG A 175 -15.24 1.66 -17.01
CA ARG A 175 -15.77 0.49 -16.33
C ARG A 175 -14.65 -0.21 -15.57
N PRO A 176 -14.89 -0.63 -14.31
CA PRO A 176 -13.94 -1.47 -13.60
C PRO A 176 -13.83 -2.83 -14.30
N PHE A 177 -12.62 -3.33 -14.49
CA PHE A 177 -12.38 -4.63 -15.10
C PHE A 177 -11.61 -5.57 -14.17
N ARG A 178 -11.75 -6.86 -14.46
CA ARG A 178 -10.87 -7.93 -13.99
C ARG A 178 -10.32 -8.68 -15.20
N TRP A 179 -9.01 -8.90 -15.23
CA TRP A 179 -8.31 -9.61 -16.28
C TRP A 179 -7.57 -10.81 -15.70
N THR A 180 -7.60 -11.91 -16.45
CA THR A 180 -6.76 -13.11 -16.26
C THR A 180 -6.37 -13.61 -17.64
N ASP A 181 -5.25 -14.34 -17.75
CA ASP A 181 -4.80 -14.90 -19.03
C ASP A 181 -5.84 -15.85 -19.64
N GLU A 182 -6.56 -16.60 -18.80
CA GLU A 182 -7.53 -17.59 -19.26
C GLU A 182 -8.80 -16.98 -19.87
N THR A 183 -9.26 -15.83 -19.34
CA THR A 183 -10.56 -15.24 -19.73
C THR A 183 -10.43 -13.90 -20.45
N GLY A 184 -9.25 -13.30 -20.48
CA GLY A 184 -9.06 -11.92 -20.91
C GLY A 184 -9.80 -10.92 -20.01
N MET A 185 -10.04 -9.72 -20.54
CA MET A 185 -10.65 -8.61 -19.81
C MET A 185 -12.18 -8.77 -19.68
N ALA A 186 -12.66 -8.84 -18.43
CA ALA A 186 -14.07 -8.91 -18.09
C ALA A 186 -14.53 -7.63 -17.36
N ASP A 187 -15.71 -7.12 -17.72
CA ASP A 187 -16.39 -6.03 -17.03
C ASP A 187 -16.94 -6.53 -15.68
N LEU A 188 -16.70 -5.78 -14.60
CA LEU A 188 -17.20 -6.09 -13.26
C LEU A 188 -18.62 -5.56 -12.99
N GLY A 189 -19.17 -4.76 -13.91
CA GLY A 189 -20.46 -4.10 -13.78
C GLY A 189 -20.38 -2.75 -13.07
N ASP A 190 -21.52 -2.30 -12.56
CA ASP A 190 -21.72 -1.04 -11.84
C ASP A 190 -22.60 -1.25 -10.61
N LEU A 191 -22.65 -0.24 -9.72
CA LEU A 191 -23.62 -0.20 -8.63
C LEU A 191 -25.01 0.23 -9.12
N ASP A 192 -25.08 0.90 -10.26
CA ASP A 192 -26.30 1.44 -10.87
C ASP A 192 -26.15 1.52 -12.39
N ASP A 193 -27.18 1.09 -13.12
CA ASP A 193 -27.21 1.04 -14.59
C ASP A 193 -27.69 2.36 -15.24
N GLU A 194 -28.21 3.31 -14.44
CA GLU A 194 -28.87 4.52 -14.93
C GLU A 194 -27.89 5.62 -15.41
N TRP A 195 -26.71 5.74 -14.80
CA TRP A 195 -25.79 6.87 -15.05
C TRP A 195 -24.46 6.38 -15.62
N GLY A 196 -24.18 6.79 -16.85
CA GLY A 196 -22.95 6.44 -17.55
C GLY A 196 -21.68 6.75 -16.73
N ASN A 197 -20.91 5.69 -16.45
CA ASN A 197 -20.01 5.62 -15.30
C ASN A 197 -18.68 6.37 -15.51
N GLN A 198 -18.09 6.95 -14.46
CA GLN A 198 -16.73 7.53 -14.46
C GLN A 198 -15.88 6.93 -13.34
N ASP A 199 -15.60 5.63 -13.38
CA ASP A 199 -15.10 4.92 -12.21
C ASP A 199 -14.31 3.63 -12.52
N GLY A 200 -13.64 3.06 -11.50
CA GLY A 200 -12.66 1.98 -11.69
C GLY A 200 -12.29 1.23 -10.40
N ALA A 201 -11.73 0.03 -10.57
CA ALA A 201 -11.13 -0.73 -9.49
C ALA A 201 -9.82 -0.06 -9.05
N GLY A 202 -9.62 0.12 -7.75
CA GLY A 202 -8.41 0.73 -7.19
C GLY A 202 -7.43 -0.31 -6.67
N ALA A 203 -7.92 -1.39 -6.06
CA ALA A 203 -7.11 -2.42 -5.43
C ALA A 203 -7.78 -3.80 -5.46
N ILE A 204 -6.98 -4.81 -5.17
CA ILE A 204 -7.36 -6.22 -5.12
C ILE A 204 -6.65 -6.90 -3.95
N ASN A 205 -7.30 -7.89 -3.34
CA ASN A 205 -6.65 -8.69 -2.30
C ASN A 205 -5.68 -9.74 -2.89
N SER A 206 -4.91 -10.38 -2.00
CA SER A 206 -3.81 -11.28 -2.35
C SER A 206 -4.17 -12.42 -3.31
N ASP A 207 -5.34 -13.05 -3.15
CA ASP A 207 -5.77 -14.18 -3.99
C ASP A 207 -6.58 -13.76 -5.23
N GLY A 208 -6.86 -12.47 -5.39
CA GLY A 208 -7.58 -11.93 -6.53
C GLY A 208 -9.09 -12.11 -6.49
N THR A 209 -9.68 -12.42 -5.34
CA THR A 209 -11.13 -12.70 -5.19
C THR A 209 -11.95 -11.51 -4.69
N VAL A 210 -11.31 -10.51 -4.08
CA VAL A 210 -11.95 -9.30 -3.57
C VAL A 210 -11.35 -8.09 -4.26
N ILE A 211 -12.20 -7.32 -4.93
CA ILE A 211 -11.81 -6.11 -5.67
C ILE A 211 -12.52 -4.92 -5.05
N VAL A 212 -11.78 -3.83 -4.82
CA VAL A 212 -12.33 -2.61 -4.25
C VAL A 212 -12.05 -1.41 -5.14
N GLY A 213 -12.89 -0.39 -5.05
CA GLY A 213 -12.72 0.82 -5.84
C GLY A 213 -13.85 1.80 -5.59
N ARG A 214 -14.21 2.54 -6.63
CA ARG A 214 -15.34 3.49 -6.63
C ARG A 214 -16.25 3.19 -7.81
N SER A 215 -17.56 3.38 -7.64
CA SER A 215 -18.56 3.30 -8.71
C SER A 215 -19.72 4.26 -8.45
N GLN A 216 -20.38 4.70 -9.51
CA GLN A 216 -21.56 5.57 -9.44
C GLN A 216 -22.78 4.79 -8.92
N LEU A 217 -23.55 5.39 -8.03
CA LEU A 217 -24.84 4.90 -7.51
C LEU A 217 -25.84 6.07 -7.51
N GLY A 218 -26.68 6.18 -8.54
CA GLY A 218 -27.52 7.33 -8.77
C GLY A 218 -26.70 8.61 -8.94
N ARG A 219 -26.91 9.60 -8.07
CA ARG A 219 -26.10 10.83 -8.02
C ARG A 219 -24.82 10.68 -7.21
N ASP A 220 -24.69 9.63 -6.41
CA ASP A 220 -23.59 9.42 -5.47
C ASP A 220 -22.44 8.66 -6.14
N ARG A 221 -21.22 8.84 -5.61
CA ARG A 221 -20.06 8.00 -5.96
C ARG A 221 -19.61 7.24 -4.75
N MET A 222 -19.69 5.92 -4.80
CA MET A 222 -19.56 5.09 -3.62
C MET A 222 -18.38 4.15 -3.76
N ALA A 223 -17.67 3.97 -2.65
CA ALA A 223 -16.71 2.90 -2.50
C ALA A 223 -17.46 1.57 -2.65
N PHE A 224 -16.90 0.65 -3.43
CA PHE A 224 -17.46 -0.69 -3.58
C PHE A 224 -16.50 -1.77 -3.11
N ARG A 225 -17.08 -2.93 -2.80
CA ARG A 225 -16.40 -4.21 -2.70
C ARG A 225 -17.10 -5.20 -3.62
N TRP A 226 -16.33 -5.82 -4.50
CA TRP A 226 -16.79 -6.81 -5.47
C TRP A 226 -16.25 -8.18 -5.10
N THR A 227 -17.08 -9.21 -5.26
CA THR A 227 -16.68 -10.61 -5.20
C THR A 227 -17.39 -11.41 -6.30
N PRO A 228 -16.84 -12.55 -6.73
CA PRO A 228 -17.51 -13.40 -7.72
C PRO A 228 -18.92 -13.86 -7.30
N GLU A 229 -19.13 -14.08 -6.01
CA GLU A 229 -20.40 -14.58 -5.47
C GLU A 229 -21.49 -13.50 -5.45
N PHE A 230 -21.13 -12.26 -5.08
CA PHE A 230 -22.11 -11.22 -4.79
C PHE A 230 -22.11 -10.05 -5.77
N GLY A 231 -21.18 -10.01 -6.73
CA GLY A 231 -21.00 -8.86 -7.60
C GLY A 231 -20.57 -7.62 -6.83
N MET A 232 -20.86 -6.44 -7.38
CA MET A 232 -20.47 -5.15 -6.81
C MET A 232 -21.42 -4.72 -5.69
N GLN A 233 -20.88 -4.40 -4.52
CA GLN A 233 -21.65 -3.94 -3.36
C GLN A 233 -21.10 -2.63 -2.81
N ALA A 234 -21.96 -1.66 -2.55
CA ALA A 234 -21.57 -0.39 -1.96
C ALA A 234 -21.16 -0.56 -0.48
N LEU A 235 -20.11 0.13 -0.05
CA LEU A 235 -19.59 0.06 1.32
C LEU A 235 -20.26 1.04 2.29
N GLY A 236 -21.07 1.96 1.78
CA GLY A 236 -21.75 3.00 2.56
C GLY A 236 -21.00 4.34 2.61
N THR A 237 -21.36 5.17 3.58
CA THR A 237 -20.89 6.55 3.75
C THR A 237 -20.58 6.85 5.22
N LEU A 238 -19.78 7.89 5.48
CA LEU A 238 -19.58 8.47 6.81
C LEU A 238 -20.60 9.57 7.14
N LEU A 239 -21.41 10.00 6.16
CA LEU A 239 -22.46 10.99 6.40
C LEU A 239 -23.55 10.38 7.28
N THR A 240 -23.99 11.12 8.30
CA THR A 240 -25.14 10.74 9.12
C THR A 240 -26.43 11.34 8.57
N GLU A 241 -27.57 10.94 9.14
CA GLU A 241 -28.87 11.53 8.83
C GLU A 241 -28.90 13.07 8.96
N ALA A 242 -28.02 13.66 9.77
CA ALA A 242 -27.90 15.11 9.91
C ALA A 242 -27.45 15.81 8.61
N SER A 243 -26.81 15.08 7.71
CA SER A 243 -26.33 15.59 6.42
C SER A 243 -27.42 15.68 5.34
N GLY A 244 -28.64 15.17 5.61
CA GLY A 244 -29.78 15.25 4.70
C GLY A 244 -29.51 14.66 3.30
N ASP A 245 -30.03 15.31 2.26
CA ASP A 245 -29.92 14.87 0.86
C ASP A 245 -28.58 15.25 0.18
N ARG A 246 -27.51 15.39 0.97
CA ARG A 246 -26.18 15.73 0.41
C ARG A 246 -25.65 14.56 -0.43
N GLU A 247 -25.06 14.90 -1.58
CA GLU A 247 -24.34 13.94 -2.43
C GLU A 247 -23.29 13.18 -1.62
N LYS A 248 -23.35 11.85 -1.68
CA LYS A 248 -22.44 10.96 -0.97
C LYS A 248 -21.24 10.68 -1.85
N PHE A 249 -20.08 10.71 -1.21
CA PHE A 249 -18.82 10.33 -1.84
C PHE A 249 -18.05 9.38 -0.93
N SER A 250 -17.60 8.27 -1.47
CA SER A 250 -16.58 7.41 -0.89
C SER A 250 -15.74 6.75 -1.98
N SER A 251 -14.47 6.47 -1.69
CA SER A 251 -13.55 5.76 -2.58
C SER A 251 -12.71 4.81 -1.75
N ALA A 252 -12.72 3.52 -2.11
CA ALA A 252 -11.79 2.56 -1.54
C ALA A 252 -10.44 2.68 -2.27
N SER A 253 -9.35 2.62 -1.50
CA SER A 253 -7.99 2.74 -2.00
C SER A 253 -7.22 1.43 -1.85
N ASP A 254 -7.48 0.66 -0.79
CA ASP A 254 -6.76 -0.58 -0.53
C ASP A 254 -7.56 -1.56 0.34
N THR A 255 -7.15 -2.83 0.39
CA THR A 255 -7.81 -3.91 1.13
C THR A 255 -6.81 -4.90 1.74
N SER A 256 -7.15 -5.49 2.89
CA SER A 256 -6.36 -6.57 3.53
C SER A 256 -6.26 -7.82 2.65
N GLU A 257 -5.31 -8.71 2.96
CA GLU A 257 -5.03 -9.97 2.24
C GLU A 257 -6.29 -10.84 2.05
N ASP A 258 -7.14 -10.92 3.07
CA ASP A 258 -8.40 -11.67 3.05
C ASP A 258 -9.61 -10.84 2.52
N GLY A 259 -9.39 -9.58 2.19
CA GLY A 259 -10.42 -8.66 1.72
C GLY A 259 -11.49 -8.30 2.75
N SER A 260 -11.23 -8.51 4.06
CA SER A 260 -12.16 -8.24 5.16
C SER A 260 -12.06 -6.81 5.72
N VAL A 261 -10.94 -6.13 5.48
CA VAL A 261 -10.72 -4.73 5.86
C VAL A 261 -10.48 -3.92 4.59
N VAL A 262 -11.28 -2.88 4.40
CA VAL A 262 -11.13 -1.95 3.26
C VAL A 262 -10.85 -0.55 3.80
N VAL A 263 -9.87 0.14 3.24
CA VAL A 263 -9.53 1.52 3.61
C VAL A 263 -9.69 2.46 2.43
N GLY A 264 -9.84 3.74 2.73
CA GLY A 264 -10.01 4.77 1.72
C GLY A 264 -10.41 6.09 2.34
N TYR A 265 -11.21 6.87 1.60
CA TYR A 265 -11.68 8.17 2.06
C TYR A 265 -13.11 8.45 1.62
N ALA A 266 -13.85 9.20 2.43
CA ALA A 266 -15.26 9.51 2.21
C ALA A 266 -15.63 10.90 2.69
N TYR A 267 -16.71 11.47 2.13
CA TYR A 267 -17.35 12.62 2.75
C TYR A 267 -17.90 12.23 4.12
N SER A 268 -17.65 13.10 5.07
CA SER A 268 -18.05 12.99 6.48
C SER A 268 -18.79 14.26 6.90
N ASP A 269 -19.50 14.17 8.01
CA ASP A 269 -20.22 15.33 8.56
C ASP A 269 -19.24 16.49 8.81
N GLY A 270 -19.69 17.72 8.53
CA GLY A 270 -18.83 18.91 8.44
C GLY A 270 -18.33 19.23 7.03
N GLY A 271 -18.55 18.31 6.07
CA GLY A 271 -18.36 18.57 4.65
C GLY A 271 -16.94 18.44 4.13
N SER A 272 -16.03 17.84 4.90
CA SER A 272 -14.68 17.49 4.47
C SER A 272 -14.55 16.00 4.15
N ILE A 273 -13.42 15.63 3.56
CA ILE A 273 -13.04 14.24 3.30
C ILE A 273 -12.36 13.67 4.55
N GLU A 274 -12.73 12.46 4.95
CA GLU A 274 -12.13 11.75 6.07
C GLU A 274 -11.73 10.34 5.64
N ALA A 275 -10.56 9.90 6.11
CA ALA A 275 -10.09 8.53 5.95
C ALA A 275 -11.07 7.58 6.65
N PHE A 276 -11.37 6.44 6.02
CA PHE A 276 -12.21 5.42 6.64
C PHE A 276 -11.52 4.07 6.70
N ARG A 277 -12.01 3.25 7.62
CA ARG A 277 -11.82 1.81 7.66
C ARG A 277 -13.19 1.13 7.66
N TRP A 278 -13.37 0.17 6.78
CA TRP A 278 -14.60 -0.60 6.63
C TRP A 278 -14.36 -2.07 7.00
N THR A 279 -15.36 -2.70 7.61
CA THR A 279 -15.43 -4.16 7.80
C THR A 279 -16.86 -4.63 7.59
N PRO A 280 -17.09 -5.91 7.22
CA PRO A 280 -18.45 -6.43 7.02
C PRO A 280 -19.37 -6.26 8.22
N VAL A 281 -18.84 -6.42 9.44
CA VAL A 281 -19.61 -6.32 10.69
C VAL A 281 -19.69 -4.88 11.19
N GLY A 282 -18.61 -4.12 11.05
CA GLY A 282 -18.49 -2.78 11.62
C GLY A 282 -19.02 -1.65 10.74
N GLY A 283 -19.26 -1.92 9.46
CA GLY A 283 -19.56 -0.90 8.45
C GLY A 283 -18.39 0.06 8.24
N MET A 284 -18.65 1.18 7.57
CA MET A 284 -17.68 2.26 7.35
C MET A 284 -17.50 3.07 8.64
N ARG A 285 -16.26 3.24 9.09
CA ARG A 285 -15.91 4.05 10.27
C ARG A 285 -14.80 5.02 9.95
N GLY A 286 -14.95 6.27 10.39
CA GLY A 286 -13.93 7.30 10.22
C GLY A 286 -12.68 7.01 11.06
N LEU A 287 -11.50 7.31 10.50
CA LEU A 287 -10.21 7.24 11.18
C LEU A 287 -9.77 8.61 11.73
N GLY A 288 -10.66 9.60 11.72
CA GLY A 288 -10.44 10.91 12.27
C GLY A 288 -9.60 11.84 11.39
N ARG A 289 -9.38 13.03 11.93
CA ARG A 289 -8.61 14.13 11.33
C ARG A 289 -7.59 14.64 12.36
N LEU A 290 -6.57 15.35 11.90
CA LEU A 290 -5.62 15.99 12.82
C LEU A 290 -6.34 17.03 13.71
N PRO A 291 -6.08 17.03 15.04
CA PRO A 291 -6.64 18.03 15.95
C PRO A 291 -6.27 19.47 15.53
N GLY A 292 -7.19 20.42 15.72
CA GLY A 292 -6.96 21.84 15.44
C GLY A 292 -7.40 22.30 14.04
N ALA A 293 -7.77 21.39 13.15
CA ALA A 293 -8.23 21.72 11.81
C ALA A 293 -9.77 21.67 11.72
N GLU A 294 -10.45 22.82 11.81
CA GLU A 294 -11.91 22.90 11.59
C GLU A 294 -12.35 22.43 10.18
N ALA A 295 -11.41 22.41 9.23
CA ALA A 295 -11.60 21.93 7.85
C ALA A 295 -10.55 20.87 7.43
N GLY A 296 -9.94 20.16 8.38
CA GLY A 296 -8.95 19.12 8.08
C GLY A 296 -9.52 18.02 7.19
N SER A 297 -8.69 17.47 6.32
CA SER A 297 -9.00 16.27 5.52
C SER A 297 -8.06 15.15 5.84
N SER A 298 -8.49 13.91 5.70
CA SER A 298 -7.62 12.73 5.79
C SER A 298 -7.95 11.71 4.69
N GLY A 299 -6.96 10.94 4.29
CA GLY A 299 -7.09 9.85 3.34
C GLY A 299 -6.23 8.65 3.74
N ALA A 300 -6.77 7.44 3.62
CA ALA A 300 -6.03 6.20 3.80
C ALA A 300 -5.77 5.57 2.43
N TYR A 301 -4.53 5.11 2.21
CA TYR A 301 -4.06 4.64 0.90
C TYR A 301 -3.43 3.25 0.89
N GLY A 302 -2.90 2.78 2.02
CA GLY A 302 -2.36 1.43 2.16
C GLY A 302 -2.73 0.81 3.50
N VAL A 303 -2.90 -0.52 3.55
CA VAL A 303 -3.21 -1.28 4.76
C VAL A 303 -2.43 -2.60 4.80
N THR A 304 -1.97 -3.00 5.99
CA THR A 304 -1.27 -4.29 6.15
C THR A 304 -2.20 -5.50 5.94
N PRO A 305 -1.67 -6.70 5.63
CA PRO A 305 -2.43 -7.93 5.40
C PRO A 305 -3.43 -8.29 6.50
N ASP A 306 -3.09 -7.99 7.76
CA ASP A 306 -3.93 -8.22 8.93
C ASP A 306 -4.95 -7.10 9.21
N GLY A 307 -4.91 -6.01 8.43
CA GLY A 307 -5.81 -4.87 8.56
C GLY A 307 -5.57 -4.01 9.81
N VAL A 308 -4.38 -4.10 10.40
CA VAL A 308 -4.02 -3.46 11.68
C VAL A 308 -3.35 -2.10 11.48
N ILE A 309 -2.42 -1.97 10.53
CA ILE A 309 -1.71 -0.71 10.26
C ILE A 309 -2.27 -0.13 8.97
N VAL A 310 -2.63 1.15 9.02
CA VAL A 310 -3.09 1.91 7.85
C VAL A 310 -2.15 3.10 7.67
N VAL A 311 -1.79 3.39 6.42
CA VAL A 311 -0.99 4.56 6.05
C VAL A 311 -1.75 5.49 5.11
N GLY A 312 -1.38 6.76 5.13
CA GLY A 312 -2.04 7.75 4.29
C GLY A 312 -1.59 9.18 4.58
N ASP A 313 -2.54 10.11 4.53
CA ASP A 313 -2.29 11.51 4.84
C ASP A 313 -3.40 12.16 5.69
N ALA A 314 -3.03 13.28 6.32
CA ALA A 314 -3.98 14.22 6.89
C ALA A 314 -3.49 15.66 6.74
N ARG A 315 -4.43 16.59 6.74
CA ARG A 315 -4.17 18.03 6.62
C ARG A 315 -4.54 18.79 7.88
N ASP A 316 -3.67 19.72 8.25
CA ASP A 316 -3.88 20.73 9.27
C ASP A 316 -3.55 22.15 8.74
N GLU A 317 -3.44 23.12 9.65
CA GLU A 317 -3.06 24.50 9.31
C GLU A 317 -1.62 24.65 8.77
N ASN A 318 -0.75 23.68 9.06
CA ASN A 318 0.66 23.67 8.67
C ASN A 318 0.91 22.93 7.35
N GLY A 319 -0.08 22.19 6.86
CA GLY A 319 -0.05 21.54 5.55
C GLY A 319 -0.56 20.11 5.58
N GLN A 320 -0.02 19.30 4.68
CA GLN A 320 -0.36 17.88 4.55
C GLN A 320 0.79 17.06 5.14
N HIS A 321 0.44 16.01 5.89
CA HIS A 321 1.38 15.17 6.61
C HIS A 321 1.15 13.72 6.28
N ALA A 322 2.22 12.94 6.17
CA ALA A 322 2.14 11.48 6.10
C ALA A 322 1.73 10.92 7.47
N ILE A 323 0.73 10.05 7.47
CA ILE A 323 0.08 9.54 8.68
C ILE A 323 0.16 8.02 8.75
N LEU A 324 0.31 7.52 9.98
CA LEU A 324 0.10 6.13 10.36
C LEU A 324 -1.07 6.04 11.34
N TRP A 325 -2.02 5.13 11.09
CA TRP A 325 -3.06 4.75 12.03
C TRP A 325 -2.82 3.33 12.54
N ASP A 326 -3.10 3.12 13.83
CA ASP A 326 -3.19 1.78 14.42
C ASP A 326 -4.61 1.19 14.29
N GLN A 327 -4.77 -0.06 14.72
CA GLN A 327 -6.07 -0.78 14.70
C GLN A 327 -7.19 -0.08 15.48
N PHE A 328 -6.87 0.85 16.38
CA PHE A 328 -7.84 1.62 17.16
C PHE A 328 -8.11 2.99 16.54
N GLY A 329 -7.56 3.27 15.36
CA GLY A 329 -7.69 4.56 14.67
C GLY A 329 -6.83 5.66 15.29
N ARG A 330 -5.81 5.32 16.09
CA ARG A 330 -4.92 6.34 16.67
C ARG A 330 -3.95 6.84 15.62
N MET A 331 -4.03 8.13 15.37
CA MET A 331 -3.22 8.83 14.37
C MET A 331 -1.83 9.19 14.93
N ARG A 332 -0.78 8.93 14.15
CA ARG A 332 0.60 9.38 14.41
C ARG A 332 1.18 10.01 13.15
N LEU A 333 1.90 11.13 13.30
CA LEU A 333 2.72 11.67 12.22
C LEU A 333 3.85 10.69 11.92
N LEU A 334 3.96 10.23 10.67
CA LEU A 334 5.01 9.28 10.28
C LEU A 334 6.41 9.88 10.47
N GLU A 335 6.56 11.18 10.23
CA GLU A 335 7.81 11.90 10.48
C GLU A 335 8.25 11.80 11.94
N ASP A 336 7.35 12.00 12.91
CA ASP A 336 7.65 11.86 14.34
C ASP A 336 8.11 10.43 14.68
N VAL A 337 7.47 9.42 14.08
CA VAL A 337 7.86 8.01 14.26
C VAL A 337 9.29 7.81 13.76
N LEU A 338 9.59 8.24 12.54
CA LEU A 338 10.91 8.08 11.92
C LEU A 338 12.00 8.87 12.66
N VAL A 339 11.72 10.11 13.07
CA VAL A 339 12.63 10.96 13.86
C VAL A 339 12.92 10.32 15.20
N SER A 340 11.90 9.79 15.89
CA SER A 340 12.09 9.07 17.16
C SER A 340 12.97 7.81 17.02
N GLN A 341 13.01 7.24 15.82
CA GLN A 341 13.83 6.08 15.46
C GLN A 341 15.17 6.48 14.80
N GLY A 342 15.56 7.76 14.85
CA GLY A 342 16.88 8.24 14.42
C GLY A 342 17.03 8.61 12.94
N ALA A 343 15.94 8.64 12.16
CA ALA A 343 15.99 8.95 10.73
C ALA A 343 16.08 10.46 10.41
N ALA A 344 16.04 11.36 11.40
CA ALA A 344 16.06 12.80 11.19
C ALA A 344 17.20 13.31 10.28
N PRO A 345 18.46 12.81 10.41
CA PRO A 345 19.54 13.24 9.52
C PRO A 345 19.31 12.87 8.05
N ALA A 346 18.64 11.73 7.78
CA ALA A 346 18.36 11.25 6.44
C ALA A 346 17.16 11.96 5.80
N ILE A 347 16.17 12.36 6.60
CA ILE A 347 15.07 13.22 6.16
C ILE A 347 15.61 14.59 5.73
N GLY A 348 16.61 15.11 6.46
CA GLY A 348 17.37 16.29 6.05
C GLY A 348 16.55 17.58 6.05
N GLY A 349 15.52 17.66 6.90
CA GLY A 349 14.60 18.80 6.96
C GLY A 349 13.55 18.84 5.84
N GLY A 350 13.44 17.79 5.02
CA GLY A 350 12.33 17.64 4.09
C GLY A 350 11.01 17.32 4.79
N THR A 351 9.90 17.51 4.09
CA THR A 351 8.55 17.28 4.62
C THR A 351 7.92 16.04 4.01
N LEU A 352 7.42 15.12 4.85
CA LEU A 352 6.70 13.92 4.42
C LEU A 352 5.21 14.24 4.35
N ARG A 353 4.64 14.25 3.15
CA ARG A 353 3.26 14.73 2.93
C ARG A 353 2.22 13.62 2.85
N ILE A 354 2.58 12.48 2.28
CA ILE A 354 1.65 11.39 2.01
C ILE A 354 2.42 10.08 2.06
N ALA A 355 1.92 9.10 2.78
CA ALA A 355 2.32 7.71 2.64
C ALA A 355 1.35 7.01 1.69
N THR A 356 1.85 6.41 0.62
CA THR A 356 1.01 5.84 -0.45
C THR A 356 0.83 4.34 -0.33
N ASP A 357 1.79 3.64 0.27
CA ASP A 357 1.78 2.18 0.36
C ASP A 357 2.67 1.68 1.51
N ILE A 358 2.43 0.44 1.98
CA ILE A 358 3.11 -0.20 3.12
C ILE A 358 3.31 -1.71 2.85
N SER A 359 4.49 -2.24 3.17
CA SER A 359 4.81 -3.66 3.02
C SER A 359 4.05 -4.55 4.01
N ASP A 360 3.99 -5.85 3.73
CA ASP A 360 3.25 -6.84 4.53
C ASP A 360 3.71 -6.92 5.98
N ASP A 361 5.01 -6.74 6.20
CA ASP A 361 5.59 -6.73 7.54
C ASP A 361 5.31 -5.43 8.31
N GLY A 362 4.65 -4.45 7.68
CA GLY A 362 4.27 -3.16 8.25
C GLY A 362 5.45 -2.20 8.45
N ARG A 363 6.61 -2.45 7.82
CA ARG A 363 7.85 -1.69 8.11
C ARG A 363 8.31 -0.81 6.98
N THR A 364 8.19 -1.26 5.74
CA THR A 364 8.57 -0.46 4.57
C THR A 364 7.39 0.37 4.15
N ILE A 365 7.57 1.68 4.11
CA ILE A 365 6.53 2.64 3.72
C ILE A 365 7.12 3.51 2.61
N ILE A 366 6.34 3.72 1.56
CA ILE A 366 6.67 4.65 0.49
C ILE A 366 5.73 5.84 0.49
N GLY A 367 6.17 6.95 -0.10
CA GLY A 367 5.31 8.11 -0.23
C GLY A 367 5.91 9.30 -0.94
N GLY A 368 5.16 10.40 -0.86
CA GLY A 368 5.46 11.67 -1.49
C GLY A 368 5.78 12.77 -0.47
N GLY A 369 6.61 13.72 -0.86
CA GLY A 369 7.05 14.80 0.02
C GLY A 369 7.83 15.88 -0.71
N PHE A 370 8.48 16.74 0.07
CA PHE A 370 9.43 17.74 -0.44
C PHE A 370 10.76 17.55 0.27
N GLY A 371 11.69 16.92 -0.41
CA GLY A 371 13.04 16.66 0.08
C GLY A 371 14.03 17.78 -0.19
N PRO A 372 15.22 17.72 0.45
CA PRO A 372 16.34 18.55 0.06
C PRO A 372 16.69 18.27 -1.42
N ASN A 373 17.06 19.31 -2.17
CA ASN A 373 17.37 19.24 -3.62
C ASN A 373 16.18 18.98 -4.55
N GLY A 374 14.94 19.07 -4.06
CA GLY A 374 13.74 19.01 -4.89
C GLY A 374 13.16 17.60 -5.09
N SER A 375 13.70 16.58 -4.42
CA SER A 375 13.18 15.22 -4.41
C SER A 375 11.71 15.20 -3.96
N ARG A 376 10.89 14.35 -4.60
CA ARG A 376 9.43 14.32 -4.36
C ARG A 376 8.89 13.00 -3.84
N SER A 377 9.72 11.97 -3.87
CA SER A 377 9.35 10.60 -3.52
C SER A 377 10.34 10.05 -2.51
N TRP A 378 9.89 9.21 -1.59
CA TRP A 378 10.73 8.64 -0.55
C TRP A 378 10.32 7.21 -0.20
N ILE A 379 11.28 6.48 0.33
CA ILE A 379 11.10 5.16 0.96
C ILE A 379 11.67 5.21 2.37
N ALA A 380 10.96 4.61 3.32
CA ALA A 380 11.34 4.52 4.71
C ALA A 380 11.18 3.09 5.22
N VAL A 381 12.08 2.63 6.10
CA VAL A 381 11.94 1.35 6.79
C VAL A 381 11.97 1.60 8.29
N LEU A 382 10.84 1.33 8.95
CA LEU A 382 10.72 1.46 10.40
C LEU A 382 11.64 0.47 11.12
N ALA A 383 12.25 0.92 12.22
CA ALA A 383 12.97 0.04 13.12
C ALA A 383 12.01 -0.98 13.76
N PRO A 384 12.45 -2.22 14.05
CA PRO A 384 11.60 -3.18 14.73
C PRO A 384 11.27 -2.67 16.14
N GLU A 385 10.01 -2.80 16.56
CA GLU A 385 9.62 -2.43 17.93
C GLU A 385 10.43 -3.24 18.97
N PRO A 386 10.84 -2.64 20.10
CA PRO A 386 11.67 -3.30 21.11
C PRO A 386 11.08 -4.60 21.68
N SER A 387 9.75 -4.72 21.69
CA SER A 387 9.01 -5.91 22.13
C SER A 387 9.20 -7.10 21.18
N SER A 388 9.33 -6.85 19.87
CA SER A 388 9.60 -7.88 18.86
C SER A 388 11.00 -8.46 19.01
N LEU A 389 11.98 -7.62 19.36
CA LEU A 389 13.34 -8.04 19.73
C LEU A 389 13.36 -8.93 20.98
N LEU A 390 12.58 -8.59 22.00
CA LEU A 390 12.46 -9.38 23.23
C LEU A 390 11.83 -10.77 22.98
N LEU A 391 10.79 -10.85 22.15
CA LEU A 391 10.15 -12.12 21.79
C LEU A 391 11.06 -13.02 20.94
N LEU A 392 11.81 -12.44 20.00
CA LEU A 392 12.78 -13.17 19.19
C LEU A 392 13.93 -13.72 20.05
N LEU A 393 14.45 -12.90 20.98
CA LEU A 393 15.52 -13.33 21.90
C LEU A 393 15.04 -14.44 22.86
N MET A 394 13.79 -14.40 23.31
CA MET A 394 13.21 -15.44 24.16
C MET A 394 13.03 -16.77 23.41
N SER A 395 12.64 -16.76 22.14
CA SER A 395 12.47 -17.99 21.35
C SER A 395 13.82 -18.68 21.05
N PHE A 396 14.90 -17.93 20.79
CA PHE A 396 16.26 -18.49 20.69
C PHE A 396 16.77 -19.07 22.01
N ALA A 397 16.51 -18.42 23.14
CA ALA A 397 16.90 -18.92 24.46
C ALA A 397 16.18 -20.24 24.83
N LEU A 398 14.90 -20.35 24.49
CA LEU A 398 14.10 -21.57 24.69
C LEU A 398 14.58 -22.72 23.76
N GLY A 399 14.91 -22.42 22.50
CA GLY A 399 15.47 -23.40 21.57
C GLY A 399 16.85 -23.96 22.00
N ALA A 400 17.71 -23.11 22.55
CA ALA A 400 19.01 -23.51 23.09
C ALA A 400 18.89 -24.36 24.38
N CYS A 401 17.93 -24.03 25.26
CA CYS A 401 17.61 -24.86 26.43
C CYS A 401 17.07 -26.25 26.02
N HIS A 402 16.28 -26.33 24.96
CA HIS A 402 15.73 -27.60 24.51
C HIS A 402 16.78 -28.53 23.88
N ARG A 403 17.79 -27.97 23.17
CA ARG A 403 18.93 -28.74 22.63
C ARG A 403 19.88 -29.25 23.71
N THR A 404 20.12 -28.46 24.76
CA THR A 404 21.02 -28.85 25.86
C THR A 404 20.41 -29.93 26.77
N GLN A 405 19.08 -29.99 26.91
CA GLN A 405 18.40 -31.10 27.60
C GLN A 405 18.46 -32.42 26.81
N ARG A 406 18.32 -32.39 25.47
CA ARG A 406 18.48 -33.60 24.63
C ARG A 406 19.92 -34.13 24.56
N GLY A 407 20.92 -33.28 24.68
CA GLY A 407 22.33 -33.70 24.75
C GLY A 407 22.70 -34.43 26.05
N ARG A 408 22.00 -34.13 27.16
CA ARG A 408 22.24 -34.74 28.48
C ARG A 408 21.54 -36.07 28.69
N SER A 409 20.51 -36.40 27.91
CA SER A 409 19.82 -37.70 28.02
C SER A 409 20.57 -38.85 27.32
N ASN A 410 21.56 -38.57 26.46
CA ASN A 410 22.29 -39.59 25.70
C ASN A 410 23.64 -40.03 26.30
N THR A 411 23.99 -39.58 27.50
CA THR A 411 25.27 -39.93 28.17
C THR A 411 25.11 -40.81 29.42
N ARG A 412 23.96 -41.46 29.61
CA ARG A 412 23.75 -42.49 30.64
C ARG A 412 23.25 -43.81 30.03
N ALA A 413 24.09 -44.43 29.22
CA ALA A 413 24.02 -45.86 28.91
C ALA A 413 25.37 -46.32 28.34
N ALA A 414 26.31 -46.62 29.24
CA ALA A 414 27.42 -47.57 29.06
C ALA A 414 27.96 -47.92 30.44
#